data_AF-A0A0V0GVB9-F1
#
_entry.id   AF-A0A0V0GVB9-F1
#
_cell.length_a   1.000
_cell.length_b   1.000
_cell.length_c   1.000
_cell.angle_alpha   90.00
_cell.angle_beta   90.00
_cell.angle_gamma   90.00
#
_symmetry.space_group_name_H-M   'P 1'
#
loop_
_entity.id
_entity.type
_entity.pdbx_description
1 polymer ?
#
loop_
_entity_poly.entity_id
_entity_poly.type
_entity_poly.pdbx_seq_one_letter_code
_entity_poly.pdbx_strand_id
1 'polypeptide(L)' 'MLMNFVAHILYRANPVQAGSQAEFSQWLCHVHNVVNRSLSKPKFPCDRVDARWGKLDCEQRACDLQGTDKFWF' A
#
# COMPACT_ATOMS: atom_id res chain seq x y z
N MET A 1 -10.81 8.31 18.17
CA MET A 1 -9.66 8.43 19.10
C MET A 1 -8.69 7.25 18.99
N LEU A 2 -9.14 5.98 19.02
CA LEU A 2 -8.27 4.80 18.84
C LEU A 2 -7.48 4.79 17.51
N MET A 3 -8.10 5.13 16.37
CA MET A 3 -7.42 5.05 15.06
C MET A 3 -6.25 6.03 14.91
N ASN A 4 -6.35 7.23 15.49
CA ASN A 4 -5.27 8.24 15.44
C ASN A 4 -4.07 7.82 16.30
N PHE A 5 -4.31 7.15 17.43
CA PHE A 5 -3.23 6.65 18.31
C PHE A 5 -2.50 5.47 17.67
N VAL A 6 -3.25 4.57 17.02
CA VAL A 6 -2.68 3.45 16.25
C VAL A 6 -1.84 3.96 15.08
N ALA A 7 -2.34 4.93 14.32
CA ALA A 7 -1.57 5.53 13.22
C ALA A 7 -0.24 6.14 13.70
N HIS A 8 -0.27 6.91 14.80
CA HIS A 8 0.93 7.55 15.34
C HIS A 8 2.00 6.56 15.84
N ILE A 9 1.58 5.47 16.50
CA ILE A 9 2.49 4.41 16.94
C ILE A 9 3.04 3.63 15.75
N LEU A 10 2.22 3.36 14.74
CA LEU A 10 2.65 2.65 13.53
C LEU A 10 3.77 3.38 12.80
N TYR A 11 3.64 4.69 12.58
CA TYR A 11 4.66 5.48 11.89
C TYR A 11 5.98 5.58 12.65
N ARG A 12 5.95 5.60 14.00
CA ARG A 12 7.17 5.69 14.82
C ARG A 12 7.89 4.37 15.00
N ALA A 13 7.14 3.27 15.13
CA ALA A 13 7.73 1.93 15.30
C ALA A 13 8.07 1.25 13.97
N ASN A 14 7.45 1.68 12.87
CA ASN A 14 7.66 1.12 11.53
C ASN A 14 7.98 2.26 10.56
N PRO A 15 9.25 2.75 10.53
CA PRO A 15 9.64 3.79 9.60
C PRO A 15 9.30 3.39 8.16
N VAL A 16 8.80 4.34 7.38
CA VAL A 16 8.36 4.10 6.01
C VAL A 16 9.55 3.68 5.17
N GLN A 17 9.42 2.55 4.48
CA GLN A 17 10.38 2.08 3.49
C GLN A 17 9.79 2.33 2.10
N ALA A 18 10.38 3.25 1.34
CA ALA A 18 9.82 3.73 0.07
C ALA A 18 10.90 3.97 -1.01
N GLY A 19 12.01 3.24 -0.96
CA GLY A 19 13.08 3.27 -1.96
C GLY A 19 12.71 2.55 -3.26
N SER A 20 11.68 1.70 -3.25
CA SER A 20 11.09 1.13 -4.47
C SER A 20 9.60 0.79 -4.30
N GLN A 21 8.89 0.55 -5.41
CA GLN A 21 7.49 0.09 -5.37
C GLN A 21 7.34 -1.22 -4.60
N ALA A 22 8.24 -2.18 -4.81
CA ALA A 22 8.19 -3.49 -4.16
C ALA A 22 8.39 -3.36 -2.64
N GLU A 23 9.41 -2.59 -2.24
CA GLU A 23 9.69 -2.30 -0.83
C GLU A 23 8.51 -1.61 -0.15
N PHE A 24 7.94 -0.59 -0.79
CA PHE A 24 6.80 0.15 -0.25
C PHE A 24 5.54 -0.72 -0.13
N SER A 25 5.28 -1.57 -1.14
CA SER A 25 4.13 -2.47 -1.12
C SER A 25 4.24 -3.51 0.00
N GLN A 26 5.44 -4.05 0.23
CA GLN A 26 5.70 -4.94 1.36
C GLN A 26 5.55 -4.24 2.71
N TRP A 27 6.13 -3.04 2.86
CA TRP A 27 5.98 -2.24 4.08
C TRP A 27 4.52 -1.96 4.42
N LEU A 28 3.72 -1.54 3.43
CA LEU A 28 2.29 -1.32 3.60
C LEU A 28 1.56 -2.59 4.06
N CYS A 29 1.87 -3.75 3.46
CA CYS A 29 1.28 -5.02 3.87
C CYS A 29 1.62 -5.36 5.33
N HIS A 30 2.87 -5.18 5.74
CA HIS A 30 3.31 -5.47 7.10
C HIS A 30 2.61 -4.57 8.12
N VAL A 31 2.54 -3.26 7.86
CA VAL A 31 1.85 -2.30 8.72
C VAL A 31 0.34 -2.60 8.79
N HIS A 32 -0.30 -2.95 7.67
CA HIS A 32 -1.69 -3.38 7.65
C HIS A 32 -1.90 -4.59 8.57
N ASN A 33 -1.00 -5.57 8.54
CA ASN A 33 -1.09 -6.75 9.39
C ASN A 33 -0.92 -6.45 10.90
N VAL A 34 -0.20 -5.38 11.27
CA VAL A 34 -0.18 -4.91 12.66
C VAL A 34 -1.59 -4.45 13.10
N VAL A 35 -2.31 -3.74 12.23
CA VAL A 35 -3.71 -3.35 12.49
C VAL A 35 -4.63 -4.56 12.48
N ASN A 36 -4.46 -5.51 11.56
CA ASN A 36 -5.26 -6.73 11.56
C ASN A 36 -5.12 -7.49 12.88
N ARG A 37 -3.89 -7.62 13.39
CA ARG A 37 -3.63 -8.24 14.69
C ARG A 37 -4.34 -7.50 15.83
N SER A 38 -4.31 -6.17 15.87
CA SER A 38 -4.97 -5.41 16.94
C SER A 38 -6.50 -5.53 16.90
N LEU A 39 -7.06 -5.79 15.71
CA LEU A 39 -8.50 -5.99 15.50
C LEU A 39 -8.92 -7.48 15.47
N SER A 40 -8.00 -8.41 15.79
CA SER A 40 -8.25 -9.86 15.68
C SER A 40 -8.74 -10.32 14.29
N LYS A 41 -8.26 -9.66 13.23
CA LYS A 41 -8.50 -10.06 11.84
C LYS A 41 -7.42 -11.04 11.36
N PRO A 42 -7.74 -11.93 10.41
CA PRO A 42 -6.74 -12.82 9.80
C PRO A 42 -5.57 -12.05 9.19
N LYS A 43 -4.38 -12.66 9.22
CA LYS A 43 -3.18 -12.13 8.58
C LYS A 43 -3.31 -12.23 7.06
N PHE A 44 -3.04 -11.13 6.36
CA PHE A 44 -2.95 -11.14 4.90
C PHE A 44 -1.57 -11.70 4.46
N PRO A 45 -1.52 -12.60 3.47
CA PRO A 45 -0.27 -13.15 2.92
C PRO A 45 0.45 -12.11 2.04
N CYS A 46 1.53 -11.51 2.55
CA CYS A 46 2.22 -10.40 1.87
C CYS A 46 2.95 -10.80 0.57
N ASP A 47 3.20 -12.08 0.33
CA ASP A 47 3.62 -12.65 -0.95
C ASP A 47 2.59 -12.41 -2.08
N ARG A 48 1.33 -12.13 -1.72
CA ARG A 48 0.24 -11.86 -2.68
C ARG A 48 -0.12 -10.38 -2.79
N VAL A 49 0.69 -9.48 -2.23
CA VAL A 49 0.37 -8.04 -2.24
C VAL A 49 0.30 -7.48 -3.66
N ASP A 50 1.22 -7.88 -4.53
CA ASP A 50 1.23 -7.45 -5.93
C ASP A 50 0.11 -8.08 -6.74
N ALA A 51 -0.25 -9.35 -6.48
CA ALA A 51 -1.40 -9.97 -7.14
C ALA A 51 -2.72 -9.28 -6.77
N ARG A 52 -2.82 -8.70 -5.57
CA ARG A 52 -4.04 -8.05 -5.07
C ARG A 52 -4.13 -6.56 -5.42
N TRP A 53 -3.00 -5.86 -5.36
CA TRP A 53 -2.88 -4.39 -5.43
C TRP A 53 -1.71 -3.89 -6.29
N GLY A 54 -0.99 -4.80 -6.94
CA GLY A 54 0.11 -4.44 -7.81
C GLY A 54 -0.36 -3.65 -9.03
N LYS A 55 0.60 -3.21 -9.83
CA LYS A 55 0.32 -2.49 -11.08
C LYS A 55 -0.59 -3.35 -11.97
N LEU A 56 -1.56 -2.69 -12.60
CA LEU A 56 -2.25 -3.28 -13.73
C LEU A 56 -1.27 -3.25 -14.91
N ASP A 57 -1.04 -4.39 -15.55
CA ASP A 57 -0.31 -4.44 -16.82
C ASP A 57 -1.25 -3.91 -17.91
N CYS A 58 -1.10 -2.62 -18.21
CA CYS A 58 -2.01 -1.93 -19.11
C CYS A 58 -1.39 -1.76 -20.47
N GLU A 59 -1.88 -2.55 -21.42
CA GLU A 59 -1.53 -2.41 -22.81
C GLU A 59 -1.90 -1.00 -23.29
N GLN A 60 -0.92 -0.30 -23.87
CA GLN A 60 -1.09 1.06 -24.39
C GLN A 60 -1.69 2.06 -23.39
N ARG A 61 -1.45 1.90 -22.07
CA ARG A 61 -2.00 2.78 -21.02
C ARG A 61 -3.54 2.83 -21.00
N ALA A 62 -4.20 1.82 -21.55
CA ALA A 62 -5.67 1.80 -21.71
C ALA A 62 -6.46 1.76 -20.39
N CYS A 63 -5.81 1.48 -19.26
CA CYS A 63 -6.44 1.46 -17.93
C CYS A 63 -6.10 2.69 -17.08
N ASP A 64 -5.30 3.63 -17.60
CA ASP A 64 -4.92 4.81 -16.86
C ASP A 64 -6.19 5.60 -16.51
N LEU A 65 -6.51 5.64 -15.21
CA LEU A 65 -7.65 6.44 -14.72
C LEU A 65 -7.37 7.94 -14.82
N GLN A 66 -6.09 8.31 -14.93
CA GLN A 66 -5.66 9.64 -15.33
C GLN A 66 -5.72 9.67 -16.85
N GLY A 67 -6.86 10.15 -17.37
CA GLY A 67 -7.01 10.42 -18.80
C GLY A 67 -5.82 11.22 -19.28
N THR A 68 -5.27 10.85 -20.44
CA THR A 68 -4.04 11.45 -20.98
C THR A 68 -4.05 12.96 -20.77
N ASP A 69 -3.14 13.47 -19.93
CA ASP A 69 -2.85 14.90 -19.83
C ASP A 69 -2.22 15.34 -21.16
N LYS A 70 -3.04 15.41 -22.22
CA LYS A 70 -2.80 16.35 -23.29
C LYS A 70 -3.08 17.72 -22.66
N PHE A 71 -2.14 18.64 -22.85
CA PHE A 71 -2.14 20.03 -22.37
C PHE A 71 -1.49 20.25 -21.01
N TRP A 72 -0.17 20.48 -21.03
CA TRP A 72 0.47 21.72 -20.53
C TRP A 72 1.83 21.93 -21.22
N PHE A 73 1.81 22.13 -22.55
CA PHE A 73 2.76 23.07 -23.18
C PHE A 73 2.26 24.49 -22.92
#